data_AF-A0A7X7YMW9-F1
#
_entry.id   AF-A0A7X7YMW9-F1
#
_cell.length_a   1.000
_cell.length_b   1.000
_cell.length_c   1.000
_cell.angle_alpha   90.00
_cell.angle_beta   90.00
_cell.angle_gamma   90.00
#
_symmetry.space_group_name_H-M   'P 1'
#
loop_
_entity.id
_entity.type
_entity.pdbx_description
1 polymer ?
#
loop_
_entity_poly.entity_id
_entity_poly.type
_entity_poly.pdbx_seq_one_letter_code
_entity_poly.pdbx_strand_id
1 'polypeptide(L)' 'MLSVGHILTALLLIAFSIPLALGSIKMNPLYGVRIKKAFESEENWYKINKYGGRRLIFWSIVLICISIASLFCNQ' A
#
# COMPACT_ATOMS: atom_id res chain seq x y z
N MET A 1 3.35 -8.57 -21.30
CA MET A 1 2.49 -7.40 -21.01
C MET A 1 1.91 -7.43 -19.60
N LEU A 2 1.39 -8.57 -19.12
CA LEU A 2 0.80 -8.70 -17.79
C LEU A 2 1.76 -8.39 -16.62
N SER A 3 2.98 -8.93 -16.62
CA SER A 3 3.96 -8.69 -15.54
C SER A 3 4.40 -7.23 -15.43
N VAL A 4 4.52 -6.53 -16.56
CA VAL A 4 4.81 -5.08 -16.59
C VAL A 4 3.65 -4.31 -15.96
N GLY A 5 2.41 -4.69 -16.27
CA GLY A 5 1.21 -4.12 -15.64
C GLY A 5 1.23 -4.27 -14.11
N HIS A 6 1.55 -5.47 -13.60
CA HIS A 6 1.65 -5.71 -12.15
C HIS A 6 2.74 -4.87 -11.47
N ILE A 7 3.90 -4.70 -12.11
CA ILE A 7 4.96 -3.83 -11.59
C ILE A 7 4.47 -2.38 -11.48
N LEU A 8 3.82 -1.86 -12.51
CA LEU A 8 3.26 -0.49 -12.49
C LEU A 8 2.19 -0.33 -11.42
N THR A 9 1.28 -1.30 -11.27
CA THR A 9 0.27 -1.29 -10.22
C THR A 9 0.92 -1.31 -8.82
N ALA A 10 1.93 -2.15 -8.61
CA ALA A 10 2.63 -2.23 -7.33
C ALA A 10 3.36 -0.91 -6.99
N LEU A 11 3.99 -0.26 -7.96
CA LEU A 11 4.62 1.06 -7.76
C LEU A 11 3.60 2.12 -7.38
N LEU A 12 2.42 2.13 -8.02
CA LEU A 12 1.31 3.01 -7.64
C LEU A 12 0.84 2.75 -6.20
N LEU A 13 0.66 1.49 -5.83
CA LEU A 13 0.27 1.12 -4.46
C LEU A 13 1.32 1.57 -3.43
N ILE A 14 2.61 1.44 -3.73
CA ILE A 14 3.69 1.96 -2.88
C ILE A 14 3.58 3.48 -2.74
N ALA A 15 3.44 4.20 -3.85
CA ALA A 15 3.33 5.66 -3.85
C ALA A 15 2.15 6.13 -2.98
N PHE A 16 0.97 5.52 -3.14
CA PHE A 16 -0.20 5.81 -2.31
C PHE A 16 -0.09 5.31 -0.87
N SER A 17 0.84 4.42 -0.55
CA SER A 17 1.01 3.92 0.82
C SER A 17 2.00 4.73 1.65
N ILE A 18 2.93 5.45 0.99
CA ILE A 18 3.97 6.24 1.67
C ILE A 18 3.37 7.29 2.62
N PRO A 19 2.40 8.15 2.22
CA PRO A 19 1.84 9.15 3.13
C PRO A 19 1.15 8.52 4.35
N LEU A 20 0.51 7.37 4.17
CA LEU A 20 -0.12 6.62 5.27
C LEU A 20 0.94 6.03 6.23
N ALA A 21 2.01 5.45 5.69
CA ALA A 21 3.10 4.86 6.46
C ALA A 21 3.89 5.90 7.28
N LEU A 22 4.00 7.13 6.76
CA LEU A 22 4.58 8.28 7.45
C LEU A 22 3.61 8.90 8.45
N GLY A 23 2.30 8.70 8.27
CA GLY A 23 1.26 9.31 9.10
C GLY A 23 1.12 10.81 8.84
N SER A 24 1.31 11.25 7.60
CA SER A 24 1.15 12.65 7.20
C SER A 24 -0.29 13.01 6.80
N ILE A 25 -1.19 12.04 6.79
CA ILE A 25 -2.57 12.19 6.32
C ILE A 25 -3.51 12.34 7.52
N LYS A 26 -4.22 13.48 7.58
CA LYS A 26 -5.27 13.72 8.57
C LYS A 26 -6.48 12.80 8.33
N MET A 27 -7.25 12.56 9.40
CA MET A 27 -8.48 11.77 9.34
C MET A 27 -9.46 12.32 8.30
N ASN A 28 -9.86 11.48 7.35
CA ASN A 28 -10.71 11.89 6.23
C ASN A 28 -11.51 10.69 5.68
N PRO A 29 -12.66 10.93 5.02
CA PRO A 29 -13.53 9.84 4.53
C PRO A 29 -13.11 9.24 3.17
N LEU A 30 -12.08 9.79 2.50
CA LEU A 30 -11.74 9.44 1.12
C LEU A 30 -10.52 8.53 0.99
N TYR A 31 -9.52 8.70 1.85
CA TYR A 31 -8.19 8.14 1.68
C TYR A 31 -7.60 7.61 2.99
N GLY A 32 -7.11 6.37 2.94
CA GLY A 32 -6.60 5.61 4.08
C GLY A 32 -7.35 4.29 4.31
N VAL A 33 -7.02 3.61 5.41
CA VAL A 33 -7.74 2.44 5.92
C VAL A 33 -8.98 2.92 6.67
N ARG A 34 -10.15 2.75 6.06
CA ARG A 34 -11.43 3.35 6.49
C ARG A 34 -12.33 2.38 7.24
N ILE A 35 -11.76 1.61 8.16
CA ILE A 35 -12.55 0.77 9.07
C ILE A 35 -13.13 1.62 10.19
N LYS A 36 -14.28 1.23 10.77
CA LYS A 36 -14.93 1.98 11.87
C LYS A 36 -13.95 2.34 12.99
N LYS A 37 -13.06 1.40 13.36
CA LYS A 37 -12.03 1.59 14.39
C LYS A 37 -11.06 2.74 14.10
N ALA A 38 -10.75 3.01 12.83
CA ALA A 38 -9.84 4.08 12.43
C ALA A 38 -10.45 5.48 12.66
N PHE A 39 -11.78 5.59 12.69
CA PHE A 39 -12.49 6.85 12.90
C PHE A 39 -12.87 7.12 14.36
N GLU A 40 -12.55 6.20 15.29
CA GLU A 40 -12.86 6.39 16.71
C GLU A 40 -11.98 7.46 17.39
N SER A 41 -10.77 7.69 16.89
CA SER A 41 -9.85 8.72 17.39
C SER A 41 -8.73 9.01 16.39
N GLU A 42 -8.09 10.19 16.49
CA GLU A 42 -6.90 10.51 15.69
C GLU A 42 -5.76 9.53 15.95
N GLU A 43 -5.59 9.10 17.20
CA GLU A 43 -4.57 8.11 17.56
C GLU A 43 -4.81 6.77 16.83
N ASN A 44 -6.06 6.29 16.81
CA ASN A 44 -6.43 5.09 16.06
C ASN A 44 -6.22 5.29 14.56
N TRP A 45 -6.60 6.45 14.03
CA TRP A 45 -6.39 6.81 12.64
C TRP A 45 -4.92 6.62 12.24
N TYR A 46 -4.00 7.25 12.98
CA TYR A 46 -2.58 7.17 12.67
C TYR A 46 -2.00 5.77 12.92
N LYS A 47 -2.37 5.08 14.00
CA LYS A 47 -1.88 3.72 14.28
C LYS A 47 -2.28 2.74 13.18
N ILE A 48 -3.55 2.75 12.78
CA ILE A 48 -4.10 1.84 11.77
C ILE A 48 -3.55 2.18 10.39
N ASN A 49 -3.52 3.47 10.00
CA ASN A 49 -3.02 3.87 8.68
C ASN A 49 -1.51 3.65 8.54
N LYS A 50 -0.70 3.90 9.58
CA LYS A 50 0.74 3.59 9.55
C LYS A 50 0.97 2.09 9.36
N TYR A 51 0.22 1.25 10.08
CA TYR A 51 0.30 -0.19 9.92
C TYR A 51 -0.14 -0.64 8.53
N GLY A 52 -1.31 -0.18 8.06
CA GLY A 52 -1.87 -0.51 6.76
C GLY A 52 -0.95 -0.10 5.60
N GLY A 53 -0.43 1.13 5.64
CA GLY A 53 0.52 1.64 4.65
C GLY A 53 1.80 0.81 4.60
N ARG A 54 2.40 0.47 5.75
CA ARG A 54 3.60 -0.39 5.80
C ARG A 54 3.34 -1.79 5.25
N ARG A 55 2.19 -2.39 5.57
CA ARG A 55 1.82 -3.72 5.05
C ARG A 55 1.57 -3.70 3.55
N LEU A 56 0.92 -2.65 3.03
CA LEU A 56 0.68 -2.52 1.60
C LEU A 56 1.98 -2.29 0.82
N ILE A 57 2.93 -1.51 1.36
CA ILE A 57 4.29 -1.38 0.80
C ILE A 57 4.98 -2.75 0.75
N PHE A 58 5.00 -3.49 1.86
CA PHE A 58 5.64 -4.79 1.93
C PHE A 58 5.10 -5.77 0.87
N TRP A 59 3.77 -5.91 0.78
CA TRP A 59 3.16 -6.81 -0.20
C TRP A 59 3.32 -6.33 -1.65
N SER A 60 3.42 -5.02 -1.88
CA SER A 60 3.73 -4.48 -3.21
C SER A 60 5.16 -4.81 -3.62
N ILE A 61 6.12 -4.79 -2.70
CA ILE A 61 7.50 -5.23 -2.96
C ILE A 61 7.53 -6.73 -3.31
N VAL A 62 6.81 -7.55 -2.55
CA VAL A 62 6.67 -8.99 -2.86
C VAL A 62 6.08 -9.20 -4.27
N LEU A 63 5.04 -8.45 -4.63
CA LEU A 63 4.44 -8.49 -5.96
C LEU A 63 5.43 -8.10 -7.06
N ILE A 64 6.26 -7.08 -6.84
CA ILE A 64 7.33 -6.69 -7.78
C ILE A 64 8.33 -7.84 -7.95
N CYS A 65 8.81 -8.44 -6.86
CA CYS A 65 9.76 -9.56 -6.93
C CYS A 65 9.19 -10.75 -7.72
N ILE A 66 7.94 -11.14 -7.44
CA ILE A 66 7.27 -12.22 -8.17
C ILE A 66 7.08 -11.84 -9.65
N SER A 67 6.69 -10.60 -9.94
CA SER A 67 6.48 -10.12 -11.30
C SER A 67 7.79 -10.12 -12.09
N ILE A 68 8.90 -9.71 -11.48
CA ILE A 68 10.24 -9.78 -12.08
C ILE A 68 10.64 -11.23 -12.34
N ALA A 69 10.51 -12.13 -11.35
CA ALA A 69 10.82 -13.55 -11.53
C ALA A 69 10.00 -14.16 -12.68
N SER A 70 8.71 -13.80 -12.79
CA SER A 70 7.84 -14.28 -13.86
C SER A 70 8.28 -13.88 -15.26
N LEU A 71 9.04 -12.79 -15.42
CA LEU A 71 9.57 -12.37 -16.73
C LEU A 71 10.63 -13.35 -17.25
N PHE A 72 11.34 -14.02 -16.35
CA PHE A 72 12.37 -15.01 -16.70
C PHE A 72 11.84 -16.44 -16.74
N CYS A 73 10.78 -16.75 -15.96
CA CYS A 73 10.17 -18.08 -15.94
C CYS A 73 9.12 -18.31 -17.05
N ASN A 74 8.48 -17.24 -17.56
CA ASN A 74 7.54 -17.31 -18.69
C ASN A 74 8.18 -16.84 -20.01
N GLN A 75 9.49 -16.99 -20.14
CA GLN A 75 10.23 -16.71 -21.38
C GLN A 75 10.45 -17.99 -22.17
#